data_AF-A0A8B6FZ63-F1
#
_entry.id   AF-A0A8B6FZ63-F1
#
_cell.length_a   1.000
_cell.length_b   1.000
_cell.length_c   1.000
_cell.angle_alpha   90.00
_cell.angle_beta   90.00
_cell.angle_gamma   90.00
#
_symmetry.space_group_name_H-M   'P 1'
#
loop_
_entity.id
_entity.type
_entity.pdbx_description
1 polymer ?
#
loop_
_entity_poly.entity_id
_entity_poly.type
_entity_poly.pdbx_seq_one_letter_code
_entity_poly.pdbx_strand_id
1 'polypeptide(L)'
;MALILIYDVQGYIAGISAAVSNSLANGWPSTFLKNHPFVLSGNYYHISAYFVNPAIICTSGRSAAEYKQQGVGTDLYIQNGTDPITNAIKIPHEQSDISSTQWTEGKCFPSMGKHYWFNVRKDMSCDEFWPVFLLYNGGKLNAFGWAMQADLTSPRVEHPPKSTISAFMNPPPDCIYKTGTLSTLHIYLTNNPAIDTC
;
A
#
# COMPACT_ATOMS: atom_id res chain seq x y z
N MET A 1 -6.87 13.92 2.39
CA MET A 1 -6.27 12.68 2.94
C MET A 1 -5.21 13.07 3.97
N ALA A 2 -5.08 12.32 5.06
CA ALA A 2 -3.97 12.48 6.02
C ALA A 2 -3.04 11.26 5.97
N LEU A 3 -1.75 11.48 6.22
CA LEU A 3 -0.74 10.44 6.38
C LEU A 3 -0.30 10.43 7.83
N ILE A 4 -0.31 9.27 8.47
CA ILE A 4 -0.12 9.11 9.91
C ILE A 4 0.98 8.08 10.13
N LEU A 5 2.01 8.45 10.90
CA LEU A 5 3.02 7.49 11.35
C LEU A 5 2.49 6.71 12.55
N ILE A 6 2.74 5.41 12.55
CA ILE A 6 2.42 4.51 13.65
C ILE A 6 3.70 4.28 14.43
N TYR A 7 3.65 4.42 15.74
CA TYR A 7 4.78 4.21 16.64
C TYR A 7 4.51 2.97 17.51
N ASP A 8 5.56 2.22 17.83
CA ASP A 8 5.48 1.19 18.86
C ASP A 8 5.44 1.82 20.28
N VAL A 9 5.15 1.01 21.30
CA VAL A 9 5.07 1.45 22.71
C VAL A 9 6.37 2.09 23.24
N GLN A 10 7.50 1.90 22.55
CA GLN A 10 8.78 2.49 22.89
C GLN A 10 9.05 3.81 22.15
N GLY A 11 8.13 4.24 21.27
CA GLY A 11 8.20 5.51 20.55
C GLY A 11 8.96 5.45 19.23
N TYR A 12 9.24 4.26 18.67
CA TYR A 12 9.89 4.12 17.37
C TYR A 12 8.88 3.90 16.25
N ILE A 13 9.15 4.45 15.06
CA ILE A 13 8.27 4.31 13.88
C ILE A 13 8.13 2.83 13.53
N ALA A 14 6.91 2.30 13.63
CA ALA A 14 6.57 0.89 13.41
C ALA A 14 5.66 0.68 12.19
N GLY A 15 5.11 1.75 11.61
CA GLY A 15 4.23 1.67 10.45
C GLY A 15 3.75 3.03 9.97
N ILE A 16 2.81 2.99 9.03
CA ILE A 16 2.20 4.15 8.40
C ILE A 16 0.75 3.85 8.02
N SER A 17 -0.11 4.87 8.06
CA SER A 17 -1.52 4.78 7.70
C SER A 17 -1.95 5.97 6.85
N ALA A 18 -2.76 5.74 5.83
CA ALA A 18 -3.54 6.79 5.17
C ALA A 18 -4.95 6.81 5.73
N ALA A 19 -5.43 8.01 6.06
CA ALA A 19 -6.79 8.26 6.48
C ALA A 19 -7.55 9.03 5.38
N VAL A 20 -8.70 8.50 5.00
CA VAL A 20 -9.65 9.08 4.04
C VAL A 20 -11.01 9.27 4.71
N SER A 21 -11.72 10.34 4.36
CA SER A 21 -13.02 10.63 4.97
C SER A 21 -13.99 9.48 4.73
N ASN A 22 -14.83 9.14 5.70
CA ASN A 22 -15.94 8.19 5.50
C ASN A 22 -17.14 8.80 4.73
N SER A 23 -17.05 10.09 4.39
CA SER A 23 -18.09 10.88 3.70
C SER A 23 -17.68 11.36 2.30
N LEU A 24 -16.79 10.64 1.63
CA LEU A 24 -16.40 10.96 0.25
C LEU A 24 -17.62 10.94 -0.68
N ALA A 25 -17.72 11.94 -1.56
CA ALA A 25 -18.89 12.14 -2.42
C ALA A 25 -19.17 10.96 -3.37
N ASN A 26 -18.14 10.20 -3.73
CA ASN A 26 -18.28 9.01 -4.58
C ASN A 26 -18.56 7.72 -3.79
N GLY A 27 -18.71 7.80 -2.45
CA GLY A 27 -19.02 6.66 -1.59
C GLY A 27 -17.88 5.66 -1.37
N TRP A 28 -16.65 5.96 -1.79
CA TRP A 28 -15.48 5.10 -1.60
C TRP A 28 -14.95 5.17 -0.15
N PRO A 29 -14.41 4.08 0.44
CA PRO A 29 -14.24 2.74 -0.11
C PRO A 29 -15.55 1.97 -0.29
N SER A 30 -15.57 1.06 -1.28
CA SER A 30 -16.69 0.14 -1.52
C SER A 30 -16.97 -0.75 -0.30
N THR A 31 -18.14 -1.38 -0.25
CA THR A 31 -18.45 -2.33 0.84
C THR A 31 -17.45 -3.50 0.91
N PHE A 32 -16.94 -3.98 -0.23
CA PHE A 32 -15.93 -5.03 -0.28
C PHE A 32 -14.63 -4.61 0.41
N LEU A 33 -14.26 -3.33 0.29
CA LEU A 33 -13.02 -2.78 0.82
C LEU A 33 -13.11 -2.40 2.32
N LYS A 34 -14.32 -2.33 2.87
CA LYS A 34 -14.56 -2.02 4.30
C LYS A 34 -14.21 -3.24 5.15
N ASN A 35 -13.50 -2.97 6.23
CA ASN A 35 -12.81 -3.94 7.08
C ASN A 35 -11.69 -4.73 6.36
N HIS A 36 -11.49 -4.57 5.03
CA HIS A 36 -10.48 -5.28 4.23
C HIS A 36 -10.07 -4.48 2.97
N PRO A 37 -9.03 -3.62 2.95
CA PRO A 37 -8.07 -3.33 4.01
C PRO A 37 -8.45 -2.10 4.85
N PHE A 38 -9.59 -1.44 4.57
CA PHE A 38 -9.95 -0.20 5.27
C PHE A 38 -10.63 -0.45 6.59
N VAL A 39 -10.05 0.03 7.68
CA VAL A 39 -10.66 -0.03 9.00
C VAL A 39 -11.22 1.34 9.38
N LEU A 40 -12.48 1.38 9.81
CA LEU A 40 -13.12 2.62 10.27
C LEU A 40 -12.60 3.00 11.67
N SER A 41 -12.12 4.22 11.83
CA SER A 41 -11.80 4.82 13.12
C SER A 41 -12.30 6.26 13.15
N GLY A 42 -13.25 6.55 14.04
CA GLY A 42 -13.98 7.81 14.05
C GLY A 42 -14.64 8.07 12.70
N ASN A 43 -14.30 9.21 12.07
CA ASN A 43 -14.86 9.63 10.78
C ASN A 43 -13.99 9.27 9.58
N TYR A 44 -12.99 8.40 9.75
CA TYR A 44 -12.02 8.09 8.70
C TYR A 44 -11.88 6.58 8.49
N TYR A 45 -11.76 6.19 7.24
CA TYR A 45 -11.27 4.86 6.87
C TYR A 45 -9.74 4.90 6.78
N HIS A 46 -9.11 3.92 7.41
CA HIS A 46 -7.65 3.80 7.49
C HIS A 46 -7.18 2.61 6.67
N ILE A 47 -6.18 2.82 5.82
CA ILE A 47 -5.38 1.75 5.22
C ILE A 47 -3.98 1.81 5.80
N SER A 48 -3.51 0.71 6.37
CA SER A 48 -2.32 0.69 7.21
C SER A 48 -1.30 -0.33 6.72
N ALA A 49 -0.04 0.05 6.83
CA ALA A 49 1.12 -0.81 6.62
C ALA A 49 2.02 -0.76 7.85
N TYR A 50 2.63 -1.88 8.20
CA TYR A 50 3.56 -2.02 9.32
C TYR A 50 4.93 -2.44 8.82
N PHE A 51 5.97 -1.86 9.41
CA PHE A 51 7.37 -2.12 9.09
C PHE A 51 8.00 -3.17 10.01
N VAL A 52 7.25 -3.60 11.03
CA VAL A 52 7.60 -4.64 12.00
C VAL A 52 6.39 -5.52 12.26
N ASN A 53 6.59 -6.66 12.91
CA ASN A 53 5.49 -7.56 13.26
C ASN A 53 4.42 -6.80 14.09
N PRO A 54 3.15 -6.74 13.64
CA PRO A 54 2.10 -6.02 14.36
C PRO A 54 1.89 -6.48 15.81
N ALA A 55 2.20 -7.74 16.13
CA ALA A 55 2.05 -8.32 17.46
C ALA A 55 2.88 -7.61 18.55
N ILE A 56 4.00 -6.98 18.18
CA ILE A 56 4.88 -6.31 19.14
C ILE A 56 4.58 -4.83 19.31
N ILE A 57 3.84 -4.20 18.38
CA ILE A 57 3.72 -2.73 18.30
C ILE A 57 3.11 -2.14 19.58
N CYS A 58 2.00 -2.72 20.05
CA CYS A 58 1.26 -2.24 21.22
C CYS A 58 1.62 -2.95 22.53
N THR A 59 2.63 -3.84 22.53
CA THR A 59 2.93 -4.72 23.68
C THR A 59 4.35 -4.50 24.21
N SER A 60 5.37 -5.00 23.51
CA SER A 60 6.78 -4.87 23.91
C SER A 60 7.51 -3.74 23.17
N GLY A 61 7.12 -3.48 21.92
CA GLY A 61 7.86 -2.63 20.99
C GLY A 61 9.26 -3.18 20.69
N ARG A 62 10.11 -2.33 20.10
CA ARG A 62 11.53 -2.61 19.92
C ARG A 62 12.37 -1.86 20.95
N SER A 63 13.41 -2.51 21.44
CA SER A 63 14.47 -1.87 22.19
C SER A 63 15.28 -0.88 21.31
N ALA A 64 16.01 0.03 21.95
CA ALA A 64 16.91 0.95 21.26
C ALA A 64 17.99 0.22 20.43
N ALA A 65 18.45 -0.94 20.90
CA ALA A 65 19.45 -1.76 20.19
C ALA A 65 18.84 -2.38 18.92
N GLU A 66 17.63 -2.93 19.00
CA GLU A 66 16.92 -3.47 17.85
C GLU A 66 16.63 -2.38 16.83
N TYR A 67 16.12 -1.21 17.24
CA TYR A 67 15.87 -0.11 16.32
C TYR A 67 17.15 0.36 15.61
N LYS A 68 18.27 0.45 16.34
CA LYS A 68 19.57 0.80 15.76
C LYS A 68 20.03 -0.21 14.71
N GLN A 69 19.76 -1.50 14.92
CA GLN A 69 20.16 -2.57 14.00
C GLN A 69 19.23 -2.68 12.79
N GLN A 70 17.93 -2.56 13.01
CA GLN A 70 16.87 -2.82 12.02
C GLN A 70 16.47 -1.56 11.24
N GLY A 71 16.79 -0.37 11.75
CA GLY A 71 16.24 0.88 11.23
C GLY A 71 14.72 0.96 11.45
N VAL A 72 14.02 1.55 10.47
CA VAL A 72 12.56 1.75 10.56
C VAL A 72 11.80 0.42 10.61
N GLY A 73 12.34 -0.65 10.04
CA GLY A 73 11.70 -1.97 10.10
C GLY A 73 12.44 -3.06 9.33
N THR A 74 11.98 -4.30 9.50
CA THR A 74 12.59 -5.51 8.90
C THR A 74 11.77 -6.12 7.78
N ASP A 75 10.46 -5.87 7.77
CA ASP A 75 9.50 -6.49 6.87
C ASP A 75 8.38 -5.50 6.55
N LEU A 76 7.58 -5.77 5.52
CA LEU A 76 6.36 -5.02 5.24
C LEU A 76 5.13 -5.91 5.49
N TYR A 77 4.18 -5.40 6.25
CA TYR A 77 2.89 -6.03 6.50
C TYR A 77 1.77 -5.08 6.09
N ILE A 78 0.82 -5.54 5.30
CA ILE A 78 -0.38 -4.75 4.93
C ILE A 78 -1.57 -5.25 5.73
N GLN A 79 -2.22 -4.35 6.48
CA GLN A 79 -3.42 -4.71 7.23
C GLN A 79 -4.56 -5.09 6.27
N ASN A 80 -5.16 -6.26 6.46
CA ASN A 80 -6.28 -6.73 5.64
C ASN A 80 -7.44 -7.26 6.51
N GLY A 81 -7.77 -6.54 7.58
CA GLY A 81 -8.77 -6.92 8.57
C GLY A 81 -8.82 -5.92 9.71
N THR A 82 -9.79 -6.07 10.61
CA THR A 82 -9.90 -5.22 11.80
C THR A 82 -8.82 -5.51 12.83
N ASP A 83 -8.27 -6.72 12.86
CA ASP A 83 -7.16 -7.11 13.74
C ASP A 83 -5.84 -7.20 12.95
N PRO A 84 -4.89 -6.27 13.17
CA PRO A 84 -3.63 -6.28 12.45
C PRO A 84 -2.70 -7.44 12.85
N ILE A 85 -2.91 -8.10 13.99
CA ILE A 85 -2.08 -9.23 14.42
C ILE A 85 -2.41 -10.49 13.60
N THR A 86 -3.70 -10.73 13.37
CA THR A 86 -4.17 -11.94 12.70
C THR A 86 -4.53 -11.75 11.23
N ASN A 87 -4.72 -10.52 10.76
CA ASN A 87 -5.20 -10.24 9.40
C ASN A 87 -4.20 -9.45 8.54
N ALA A 88 -2.96 -9.28 8.98
CA ALA A 88 -1.94 -8.64 8.15
C ALA A 88 -1.34 -9.62 7.13
N ILE A 89 -1.13 -9.13 5.91
CA ILE A 89 -0.45 -9.86 4.84
C ILE A 89 1.02 -9.46 4.88
N LYS A 90 1.91 -10.42 5.18
CA LYS A 90 3.35 -10.22 5.05
C LYS A 90 3.74 -10.17 3.57
N ILE A 91 4.43 -9.12 3.17
CA ILE A 91 4.88 -8.93 1.79
C ILE A 91 6.25 -9.62 1.62
N PRO A 92 6.45 -10.41 0.54
CA PRO A 92 7.76 -11.00 0.27
C PRO A 92 8.82 -9.93 0.05
N HIS A 93 9.98 -10.06 0.71
CA HIS A 93 11.10 -9.15 0.48
C HIS A 93 11.72 -9.39 -0.90
N GLU A 94 11.96 -10.65 -1.24
CA GLU A 94 12.54 -11.06 -2.52
C GLU A 94 11.43 -11.23 -3.56
N GLN A 95 11.64 -10.69 -4.76
CA GLN A 95 10.69 -10.73 -5.86
C GLN A 95 10.42 -12.16 -6.35
N SER A 96 11.42 -13.06 -6.22
CA SER A 96 11.29 -14.48 -6.58
C SER A 96 10.14 -15.16 -5.84
N ASP A 97 9.86 -14.73 -4.62
CA ASP A 97 8.89 -15.35 -3.72
C ASP A 97 7.47 -14.89 -4.02
N ILE A 98 7.31 -13.83 -4.83
CA ILE A 98 6.01 -13.26 -5.19
C ILE A 98 5.15 -14.23 -6.01
N SER A 99 5.78 -15.14 -6.76
CA SER A 99 5.10 -16.10 -7.64
C SER A 99 4.16 -17.06 -6.90
N SER A 100 4.39 -17.26 -5.59
CA SER A 100 3.54 -18.07 -4.71
C SER A 100 2.39 -17.30 -4.05
N THR A 101 2.14 -16.05 -4.46
CA THR A 101 1.16 -15.14 -3.84
C THR A 101 0.05 -14.74 -4.81
N GLN A 102 -0.92 -13.93 -4.34
CA GLN A 102 -1.97 -13.37 -5.19
C GLN A 102 -1.56 -12.08 -5.92
N TRP A 103 -0.32 -11.62 -5.77
CA TRP A 103 0.17 -10.42 -6.42
C TRP A 103 0.37 -10.66 -7.92
N THR A 104 -0.44 -9.97 -8.72
CA THR A 104 -0.38 -10.00 -10.18
C THR A 104 0.74 -9.10 -10.67
N GLU A 105 1.60 -9.62 -11.55
CA GLU A 105 2.69 -8.86 -12.13
C GLU A 105 2.17 -7.73 -13.02
N GLY A 106 2.58 -6.50 -12.70
CA GLY A 106 2.34 -5.31 -13.51
C GLY A 106 3.50 -5.03 -14.47
N LYS A 107 3.74 -3.75 -14.74
CA LYS A 107 4.82 -3.32 -15.62
C LYS A 107 5.99 -2.71 -14.86
N CYS A 108 7.13 -2.72 -15.54
CA CYS A 108 8.29 -1.96 -15.12
C CYS A 108 8.09 -0.49 -15.51
N PHE A 109 8.25 0.42 -14.54
CA PHE A 109 8.26 1.85 -14.80
C PHE A 109 9.60 2.43 -14.34
N PRO A 110 10.41 3.01 -15.26
CA PRO A 110 11.67 3.66 -14.88
C PRO A 110 11.43 4.74 -13.82
N SER A 111 12.32 4.85 -12.84
CA SER A 111 12.20 5.73 -11.67
C SER A 111 11.16 5.32 -10.60
N MET A 112 10.60 4.11 -10.69
CA MET A 112 9.67 3.56 -9.69
C MET A 112 9.93 2.08 -9.39
N GLY A 113 10.21 1.29 -10.44
CA GLY A 113 10.44 -0.15 -10.34
C GLY A 113 9.33 -1.01 -10.96
N LYS A 114 9.41 -2.31 -10.71
CA LYS A 114 8.45 -3.32 -11.18
C LYS A 114 7.22 -3.32 -10.29
N HIS A 115 6.08 -2.98 -10.88
CA HIS A 115 4.80 -2.96 -10.19
C HIS A 115 4.22 -4.36 -10.00
N TYR A 116 3.59 -4.58 -8.85
CA TYR A 116 2.72 -5.71 -8.59
C TYR A 116 1.43 -5.23 -7.93
N TRP A 117 0.30 -5.82 -8.34
CA TRP A 117 -1.04 -5.42 -7.91
C TRP A 117 -1.80 -6.61 -7.35
N PHE A 118 -2.50 -6.44 -6.24
CA PHE A 118 -3.13 -7.58 -5.59
C PHE A 118 -4.33 -8.11 -6.38
N ASN A 119 -4.24 -9.35 -6.85
CA ASN A 119 -5.31 -10.11 -7.51
C ASN A 119 -6.02 -9.34 -8.65
N VAL A 120 -5.26 -8.57 -9.43
CA VAL A 120 -5.80 -7.75 -10.52
C VAL A 120 -6.14 -8.62 -11.74
N ARG A 121 -7.33 -8.42 -12.31
CA ARG A 121 -7.81 -9.11 -13.52
C ARG A 121 -8.45 -8.08 -14.45
N LYS A 122 -8.45 -8.37 -15.76
CA LYS A 122 -9.01 -7.43 -16.76
C LYS A 122 -10.51 -7.17 -16.53
N ASP A 123 -11.25 -8.22 -16.20
CA ASP A 123 -12.71 -8.27 -16.08
C ASP A 123 -13.22 -8.12 -14.63
N MET A 124 -12.38 -7.65 -13.70
CA MET A 124 -12.76 -7.45 -12.30
C MET A 124 -13.70 -6.25 -12.09
N SER A 125 -14.47 -6.28 -11.00
CA SER A 125 -15.23 -5.11 -10.56
C SER A 125 -14.30 -4.06 -9.94
N CYS A 126 -14.60 -2.78 -10.12
CA CYS A 126 -13.85 -1.72 -9.43
C CYS A 126 -14.15 -1.66 -7.94
N ASP A 127 -15.24 -2.29 -7.49
CA ASP A 127 -15.54 -2.42 -6.07
C ASP A 127 -14.56 -3.37 -5.37
N GLU A 128 -13.97 -4.33 -6.07
CA GLU A 128 -12.99 -5.28 -5.52
C GLU A 128 -11.53 -4.88 -5.81
N PHE A 129 -11.28 -3.73 -6.45
CA PHE A 129 -9.92 -3.25 -6.70
C PHE A 129 -9.24 -2.88 -5.38
N TRP A 130 -8.38 -3.79 -4.91
CA TRP A 130 -7.64 -3.65 -3.66
C TRP A 130 -6.51 -2.63 -3.85
N PRO A 131 -6.54 -1.47 -3.17
CA PRO A 131 -5.81 -0.28 -3.60
C PRO A 131 -4.38 -0.26 -3.07
N VAL A 132 -3.67 -1.38 -3.14
CA VAL A 132 -2.26 -1.50 -2.75
C VAL A 132 -1.47 -2.03 -3.93
N PHE A 133 -0.32 -1.40 -4.18
CA PHE A 133 0.66 -1.90 -5.13
C PHE A 133 2.03 -2.01 -4.47
N LEU A 134 2.84 -2.95 -4.97
CA LEU A 134 4.22 -3.14 -4.56
C LEU A 134 5.15 -2.72 -5.68
N LEU A 135 6.37 -2.34 -5.33
CA LEU A 135 7.43 -1.96 -6.24
C LEU A 135 8.71 -2.72 -5.88
N TYR A 136 9.23 -3.46 -6.84
CA TYR A 136 10.51 -4.15 -6.73
C TYR A 136 11.55 -3.51 -7.65
N ASN A 137 12.79 -3.46 -7.20
CA ASN A 137 13.93 -3.00 -7.99
C ASN A 137 15.12 -3.92 -7.72
N GLY A 138 15.77 -4.42 -8.77
CA GLY A 138 16.89 -5.36 -8.62
C GLY A 138 16.52 -6.63 -7.84
N GLY A 139 15.26 -7.09 -7.98
CA GLY A 139 14.76 -8.29 -7.30
C GLY A 139 14.30 -8.08 -5.86
N LYS A 140 14.36 -6.86 -5.31
CA LYS A 140 14.01 -6.59 -3.90
C LYS A 140 12.89 -5.58 -3.75
N LEU A 141 12.04 -5.79 -2.74
CA LEU A 141 10.99 -4.87 -2.37
C LEU A 141 11.63 -3.52 -2.01
N ASN A 142 11.30 -2.49 -2.80
CA ASN A 142 11.91 -1.17 -2.68
C ASN A 142 10.90 -0.08 -2.32
N ALA A 143 9.63 -0.31 -2.65
CA ALA A 143 8.55 0.59 -2.30
C ALA A 143 7.21 -0.12 -2.31
N PHE A 144 6.19 0.56 -1.81
CA PHE A 144 4.80 0.19 -1.97
C PHE A 144 3.97 1.47 -2.11
N GLY A 145 2.69 1.34 -2.37
CA GLY A 145 1.83 2.49 -2.39
C GLY A 145 0.36 2.17 -2.38
N TRP A 146 -0.43 3.24 -2.35
CA TRP A 146 -1.88 3.18 -2.34
C TRP A 146 -2.43 3.81 -3.61
N ALA A 147 -3.40 3.15 -4.26
CA ALA A 147 -4.06 3.62 -5.46
C ALA A 147 -5.57 3.78 -5.19
N MET A 148 -5.93 4.91 -4.61
CA MET A 148 -7.26 5.16 -4.05
C MET A 148 -8.20 5.68 -5.15
N GLN A 149 -9.35 5.03 -5.33
CA GLN A 149 -10.36 5.42 -6.33
C GLN A 149 -11.22 6.59 -5.82
N ALA A 150 -10.58 7.70 -5.48
CA ALA A 150 -11.20 8.92 -5.01
C ALA A 150 -10.33 10.12 -5.39
N ASP A 151 -10.97 11.28 -5.58
CA ASP A 151 -10.25 12.55 -5.75
C ASP A 151 -9.84 13.10 -4.38
N LEU A 152 -8.62 12.77 -3.95
CA LEU A 152 -8.11 13.14 -2.64
C LEU A 152 -7.23 14.39 -2.72
N THR A 153 -7.59 15.44 -2.00
CA THR A 153 -6.74 16.63 -1.88
C THR A 153 -5.63 16.39 -0.85
N SER A 154 -4.37 16.40 -1.31
CA SER A 154 -3.15 16.40 -0.48
C SER A 154 -1.93 16.71 -1.36
N PRO A 155 -0.92 17.47 -0.90
CA PRO A 155 0.33 17.68 -1.65
C PRO A 155 1.18 16.40 -1.76
N ARG A 156 0.79 15.31 -1.08
CA ARG A 156 1.50 14.02 -1.09
C ARG A 156 0.95 13.05 -2.12
N VAL A 157 -0.23 13.29 -2.68
CA VAL A 157 -0.85 12.36 -3.63
C VAL A 157 -0.68 12.87 -5.06
N GLU A 158 -0.56 11.91 -5.97
CA GLU A 158 -0.52 12.12 -7.40
C GLU A 158 -1.87 11.77 -8.00
N HIS A 159 -2.18 12.34 -9.16
CA HIS A 159 -3.40 12.04 -9.91
C HIS A 159 -3.02 11.60 -11.33
N PRO A 160 -2.59 10.33 -11.51
CA PRO A 160 -2.14 9.85 -12.81
C PRO A 160 -3.27 9.95 -13.84
N PRO A 161 -3.00 10.48 -15.06
CA PRO A 161 -3.98 10.47 -16.14
C PRO A 161 -4.38 9.04 -16.50
N LYS A 162 -5.63 8.83 -16.91
CA LYS A 162 -6.11 7.50 -17.32
C LYS A 162 -5.28 6.86 -18.43
N SER A 163 -4.68 7.66 -19.30
CA SER A 163 -3.80 7.20 -20.39
C SER A 163 -2.53 6.50 -19.88
N THR A 164 -2.06 6.79 -18.67
CA THR A 164 -0.82 6.21 -18.11
C THR A 164 -1.05 4.92 -17.33
N ILE A 165 -2.30 4.54 -17.01
CA ILE A 165 -2.60 3.34 -16.21
C ILE A 165 -1.98 2.07 -16.82
N SER A 166 -2.03 1.96 -18.14
CA SER A 166 -1.45 0.81 -18.87
C SER A 166 0.08 0.73 -18.79
N ALA A 167 0.76 1.76 -18.28
CA ALA A 167 2.19 1.76 -18.03
C ALA A 167 2.57 1.11 -16.69
N PHE A 168 1.61 0.91 -15.77
CA PHE A 168 1.84 0.35 -14.43
C PHE A 168 1.26 -1.06 -14.24
N MET A 169 0.16 -1.38 -14.95
CA MET A 169 -0.60 -2.62 -14.78
C MET A 169 -0.50 -3.55 -16.00
N ASN A 170 -0.61 -4.86 -15.77
CA ASN A 170 -0.68 -5.88 -16.81
C ASN A 170 -1.46 -7.14 -16.34
N PRO A 171 -2.71 -7.35 -16.76
CA PRO A 171 -3.55 -6.44 -17.52
C PRO A 171 -4.04 -5.25 -16.66
N PRO A 172 -4.30 -4.07 -17.25
CA PRO A 172 -5.11 -3.06 -16.59
C PRO A 172 -6.58 -3.52 -16.50
N PRO A 173 -7.27 -3.39 -15.35
CA PRO A 173 -8.71 -3.63 -15.26
C PRO A 173 -9.50 -2.71 -16.18
N ASP A 174 -10.48 -3.22 -16.92
CA ASP A 174 -11.32 -2.39 -17.80
C ASP A 174 -12.13 -1.36 -16.98
N CYS A 175 -12.46 -1.69 -15.73
CA CYS A 175 -13.24 -0.84 -14.84
C CYS A 175 -12.49 0.46 -14.47
N ILE A 176 -11.15 0.44 -14.39
CA ILE A 176 -10.37 1.57 -13.87
C ILE A 176 -10.34 2.75 -14.85
N TYR A 177 -10.54 2.48 -16.15
CA TYR A 177 -10.72 3.54 -17.15
C TYR A 177 -12.06 4.27 -16.99
N LYS A 178 -13.04 3.62 -16.36
CA LYS A 178 -14.38 4.17 -16.11
C LYS A 178 -14.53 4.77 -14.71
N THR A 179 -13.62 4.44 -13.78
CA THR A 179 -13.60 5.07 -12.45
C THR A 179 -13.33 6.57 -12.55
N GLY A 180 -13.57 7.30 -11.46
CA GLY A 180 -13.27 8.73 -11.36
C GLY A 180 -11.77 9.02 -11.33
N THR A 181 -11.38 10.03 -10.55
CA THR A 181 -9.98 10.30 -10.27
C THR A 181 -9.36 9.16 -9.46
N LEU A 182 -8.17 8.71 -9.87
CA LEU A 182 -7.31 7.85 -9.06
C LEU A 182 -6.31 8.75 -8.32
N SER A 183 -6.26 8.66 -7.01
CA SER A 183 -5.23 9.30 -6.18
C SER A 183 -4.21 8.27 -5.73
N THR A 184 -2.96 8.44 -6.13
CA THR A 184 -1.86 7.53 -5.79
C THR A 184 -0.91 8.14 -4.77
N LEU A 185 -0.39 7.32 -3.86
CA LEU A 185 0.70 7.68 -2.95
C LEU A 185 1.78 6.60 -3.01
N HIS A 186 2.99 6.99 -3.37
CA HIS A 186 4.17 6.14 -3.30
C HIS A 186 4.87 6.31 -1.94
N ILE A 187 5.24 5.19 -1.31
CA ILE A 187 6.05 5.13 -0.09
C ILE A 187 7.35 4.39 -0.43
N TYR A 188 8.42 5.15 -0.63
CA TYR A 188 9.73 4.62 -0.96
C TYR A 188 10.50 4.18 0.29
N LEU A 189 11.10 2.98 0.20
CA LEU A 189 12.02 2.42 1.20
C LEU A 189 13.49 2.60 0.77
N THR A 190 13.72 3.41 -0.27
CA THR A 190 15.02 3.87 -0.77
C THR A 190 15.14 5.39 -0.68
N ASN A 191 16.39 5.88 -0.63
CA ASN A 191 16.70 7.30 -0.68
C ASN A 191 16.80 7.87 -2.10
N ASN A 192 16.81 7.02 -3.14
CA ASN A 192 16.98 7.47 -4.52
C ASN A 192 16.09 6.67 -5.48
N PRO A 193 14.76 6.89 -5.48
CA PRO A 193 13.86 6.20 -6.39
C PRO A 193 14.08 6.57 -7.86
N ALA A 194 14.69 7.73 -8.13
CA ALA A 194 14.93 8.23 -9.48
C ALA A 194 15.84 7.33 -10.32
N ILE A 195 16.62 6.45 -9.69
CA ILE A 195 17.53 5.50 -10.37
C ILE A 195 16.97 4.08 -10.45
N ASP A 196 15.74 3.84 -10.00
CA ASP A 196 15.13 2.51 -10.09
C ASP A 196 14.88 2.13 -11.54
N THR A 197 15.40 0.98 -11.98
CA THR A 197 15.31 0.49 -13.36
C THR A 197 14.38 -0.70 -13.53
N CYS A 198 13.93 -1.27 -12.41
CA CYS A 198 13.61 -2.70 -12.31
C CYS A 198 14.91 -3.54 -12.40
#